data_AF-A0A965VGS5-F1
#
_entry.id   AF-A0A965VGS5-F1
#
_cell.length_a   1.000
_cell.length_b   1.000
_cell.length_c   1.000
_cell.angle_alpha   90.00
_cell.angle_beta   90.00
_cell.angle_gamma   90.00
#
_symmetry.space_group_name_H-M   'P 1'
#
loop_
_entity.id
_entity.type
_entity.pdbx_description
1 polymer ?
#
loop_
_entity_poly.entity_id
_entity_poly.type
_entity_poly.pdbx_seq_one_letter_code
_entity_poly.pdbx_strand_id
1 'polypeptide(L)'
;PAQIRAGQSWIQAMPAGTFLVQHVIVPSYTEANQWMQAHTNLKRARLVAFYLPGDANTQFCVVSGPFESLAAAAAYNQNPNVPRGGQIRSARYMKEQFTPESADAYAQKRQENKR
;
A
#
# COMPACT_ATOMS: atom_id res chain seq x y z
N PRO A 1 -4.83 -2.94 -16.79
CA PRO A 1 -5.34 -4.11 -16.02
C PRO A 1 -6.44 -3.70 -15.02
N ALA A 2 -7.65 -4.26 -15.13
CA ALA A 2 -8.82 -3.87 -14.32
C ALA A 2 -8.61 -4.07 -12.80
N GLN A 3 -7.80 -5.06 -12.41
CA GLN A 3 -7.52 -5.39 -11.01
C GLN A 3 -6.74 -4.29 -10.27
N ILE A 4 -5.93 -3.51 -11.00
CA ILE A 4 -5.19 -2.36 -10.48
C ILE A 4 -6.14 -1.23 -10.10
N ARG A 5 -7.07 -0.89 -11.01
CA ARG A 5 -8.10 0.12 -10.77
C ARG A 5 -9.01 -0.33 -9.63
N ALA A 6 -9.33 -1.62 -9.55
CA ALA A 6 -10.10 -2.17 -8.43
C ALA A 6 -9.40 -2.01 -7.07
N GLY A 7 -8.07 -2.20 -7.01
CA GLY A 7 -7.28 -1.97 -5.80
C GLY A 7 -7.28 -0.51 -5.35
N GLN A 8 -7.11 0.41 -6.30
CA GLN A 8 -7.17 1.86 -6.03
C GLN A 8 -8.56 2.30 -5.60
N SER A 9 -9.61 1.89 -6.33
CA SER A 9 -11.01 2.20 -5.98
C SER A 9 -11.39 1.64 -4.62
N TRP A 10 -10.89 0.46 -4.25
CA TRP A 10 -11.11 -0.11 -2.92
C TRP A 10 -10.56 0.77 -1.80
N ILE A 11 -9.35 1.30 -1.96
CA ILE A 11 -8.76 2.22 -0.98
C ILE A 11 -9.44 3.60 -1.04
N GLN A 12 -9.87 4.05 -2.22
CA GLN A 12 -10.62 5.30 -2.35
C GLN A 12 -11.93 5.27 -1.55
N ALA A 13 -12.63 4.13 -1.58
CA ALA A 13 -13.86 3.90 -0.82
C ALA A 13 -13.65 3.78 0.70
N MET A 14 -12.40 3.71 1.20
CA MET A 14 -12.13 3.60 2.64
C MET A 14 -12.32 4.93 3.38
N PRO A 15 -12.88 4.90 4.60
CA PRO A 15 -12.97 6.05 5.48
C PRO A 15 -11.61 6.71 5.75
N ALA A 16 -11.64 8.01 6.05
CA ALA A 16 -10.49 8.66 6.64
C ALA A 16 -10.24 8.07 8.04
N GLY A 17 -9.02 7.64 8.33
CA GLY A 17 -8.67 6.96 9.59
C GLY A 17 -8.45 5.44 9.46
N THR A 18 -8.65 4.87 8.28
CA THR A 18 -8.30 3.47 8.02
C THR A 18 -6.79 3.29 7.81
N PHE A 19 -6.25 2.18 8.32
CA PHE A 19 -4.87 1.76 8.19
C PHE A 19 -4.75 0.48 7.36
N LEU A 20 -3.60 0.33 6.73
CA LEU A 20 -3.24 -0.77 5.83
C LEU A 20 -1.82 -1.22 6.18
N VAL A 21 -1.53 -2.51 6.03
CA VAL A 21 -0.17 -3.04 6.16
C VAL A 21 0.36 -3.33 4.76
N GLN A 22 1.38 -2.60 4.36
CA GLN A 22 2.08 -2.76 3.10
C GLN A 22 3.22 -3.75 3.27
N HIS A 23 3.16 -4.88 2.58
CA HIS A 23 4.13 -5.97 2.74
C HIS A 23 5.32 -5.83 1.82
N VAL A 24 5.06 -5.58 0.53
CA VAL A 24 6.10 -5.47 -0.50
C VAL A 24 5.71 -4.46 -1.55
N ILE A 25 6.71 -3.85 -2.20
CA ILE A 25 6.58 -3.04 -3.41
C ILE A 25 7.47 -3.68 -4.45
N VAL A 26 6.93 -3.91 -5.64
CA VAL A 26 7.65 -4.46 -6.78
C VAL A 26 7.30 -3.69 -8.04
N PRO A 27 8.19 -3.60 -9.02
CA PRO A 27 7.95 -2.84 -10.26
C PRO A 27 6.99 -3.57 -11.21
N SER A 28 6.75 -4.88 -11.02
CA SER A 28 5.92 -5.69 -11.92
C SER A 28 4.69 -6.28 -11.25
N TYR A 29 3.56 -6.28 -11.98
CA TYR A 29 2.33 -6.94 -11.55
C TYR A 29 2.53 -8.44 -11.36
N THR A 30 3.30 -9.07 -12.25
CA THR A 30 3.57 -10.51 -12.20
C THR A 30 4.29 -10.88 -10.91
N GLU A 31 5.28 -10.10 -10.50
CA GLU A 31 6.00 -10.31 -9.23
C GLU A 31 5.08 -10.14 -8.02
N ALA A 32 4.23 -9.11 -8.02
CA ALA A 32 3.28 -8.89 -6.93
C ALA A 32 2.26 -10.03 -6.83
N ASN A 33 1.80 -10.54 -7.97
CA ASN A 33 0.89 -11.68 -8.02
C ASN A 33 1.57 -12.98 -7.56
N GLN A 34 2.81 -13.24 -7.99
CA GLN A 34 3.60 -14.38 -7.50
C GLN A 34 3.80 -14.30 -5.98
N TRP A 35 4.10 -13.11 -5.46
CA TRP A 35 4.24 -12.89 -4.02
C TRP A 35 2.92 -13.17 -3.27
N MET A 36 1.77 -12.74 -3.81
CA MET A 36 0.46 -13.07 -3.23
C MET A 36 0.17 -14.58 -3.26
N GLN A 37 0.55 -15.28 -4.32
CA GLN A 37 0.39 -16.74 -4.42
C GLN A 37 1.33 -17.50 -3.47
N ALA A 38 2.53 -16.98 -3.23
CA ALA A 38 3.45 -17.52 -2.24
C ALA A 38 2.93 -17.31 -0.79
N HIS A 39 2.12 -16.28 -0.55
CA HIS A 39 1.58 -15.92 0.76
C HIS A 39 0.05 -16.01 0.79
N THR A 40 -0.51 -17.15 0.38
CA THR A 40 -1.97 -17.40 0.36
C THR A 40 -2.64 -17.32 1.75
N ASN A 41 -1.85 -17.46 2.82
CA ASN A 41 -2.20 -17.18 4.20
C ASN A 41 -2.67 -15.72 4.42
N LEU A 42 -2.26 -14.78 3.57
CA LEU A 42 -2.71 -13.39 3.58
C LEU A 42 -4.05 -13.23 2.85
N LYS A 43 -5.11 -13.85 3.37
CA LYS A 43 -6.46 -13.80 2.77
C LYS A 43 -7.05 -12.39 2.62
N ARG A 44 -6.49 -11.41 3.33
CA ARG A 44 -6.86 -9.99 3.29
C ARG A 44 -5.92 -9.13 2.44
N ALA A 45 -4.95 -9.73 1.76
CA ALA A 45 -4.05 -9.02 0.88
C ALA A 45 -4.72 -8.66 -0.45
N ARG A 46 -4.45 -7.45 -0.93
CA ARG A 46 -4.83 -6.96 -2.25
C ARG A 46 -3.66 -6.26 -2.90
N LEU A 47 -3.65 -6.34 -4.22
CA LEU A 47 -2.65 -5.72 -5.07
C LEU A 47 -3.15 -4.34 -5.51
N VAL A 48 -2.31 -3.33 -5.35
CA VAL A 48 -2.65 -1.93 -5.61
C VAL A 48 -1.52 -1.28 -6.41
N ALA A 49 -1.87 -0.49 -7.43
CA ALA A 49 -0.86 0.35 -8.08
C ALA A 49 -0.52 1.54 -7.20
N PHE A 50 0.77 1.77 -7.11
CA PHE A 50 1.41 2.75 -6.26
C PHE A 50 2.50 3.44 -7.08
N TYR A 51 2.62 4.75 -6.97
CA TYR A 51 3.72 5.51 -7.57
C TYR A 51 4.70 5.89 -6.48
N LEU A 52 6.00 5.76 -6.77
CA LEU A 52 7.03 6.25 -5.87
C LEU A 52 7.41 7.69 -6.26
N PRO A 53 7.73 8.55 -5.28
CA PRO A 53 8.24 9.88 -5.59
C PRO A 53 9.53 9.80 -6.41
N GLY A 54 9.64 10.60 -7.46
CA GLY A 54 10.75 10.59 -8.41
C GLY A 54 10.76 9.40 -9.36
N ASP A 55 9.76 8.51 -9.33
CA ASP A 55 9.60 7.39 -10.25
C ASP A 55 8.26 7.51 -10.99
N ALA A 56 8.35 7.75 -12.30
CA ALA A 56 7.16 7.80 -13.16
C ALA A 56 6.57 6.41 -13.46
N ASN A 57 7.30 5.33 -13.12
CA ASN A 57 6.84 3.98 -13.36
C ASN A 57 5.76 3.58 -12.36
N THR A 58 4.77 2.85 -12.86
CA THR A 58 3.74 2.27 -12.01
C THR A 58 4.34 1.13 -11.21
N GLN A 59 4.40 1.26 -9.90
CA GLN A 59 4.79 0.16 -9.01
C GLN A 59 3.56 -0.55 -8.46
N PHE A 60 3.77 -1.76 -7.97
CA PHE A 60 2.73 -2.62 -7.44
C PHE A 60 3.06 -2.95 -5.99
N CYS A 61 2.16 -2.56 -5.09
CA CYS A 61 2.29 -2.93 -3.70
C CYS A 61 1.22 -3.95 -3.31
N VAL A 62 1.62 -4.87 -2.44
CA VAL A 62 0.69 -5.80 -1.80
C VAL A 62 0.38 -5.29 -0.41
N VAL A 63 -0.89 -4.97 -0.17
CA VAL A 63 -1.38 -4.41 1.08
C VAL A 63 -2.44 -5.30 1.71
N SER A 64 -2.45 -5.41 3.04
CA SER A 64 -3.51 -6.06 3.81
C SER A 64 -4.33 -5.06 4.61
N GLY A 65 -5.62 -5.32 4.74
CA GLY A 65 -6.56 -4.50 5.53
C GLY A 65 -7.99 -4.61 4.99
N PRO A 66 -8.86 -3.62 5.25
CA PRO A 66 -8.64 -2.41 6.06
C PRO A 66 -8.55 -2.71 7.56
N PHE A 67 -7.78 -1.89 8.29
CA PHE A 67 -7.72 -1.90 9.76
C PHE A 67 -8.28 -0.58 10.31
N GLU A 68 -9.09 -0.68 11.37
CA GLU A 68 -9.77 0.47 11.98
C GLU A 68 -8.82 1.34 12.82
N SER A 69 -7.67 0.81 13.22
CA SER A 69 -6.69 1.51 14.04
C SER A 69 -5.26 1.08 13.72
N LEU A 70 -4.29 1.94 14.06
CA LEU A 70 -2.87 1.63 13.94
C LEU A 70 -2.49 0.43 14.82
N ALA A 71 -3.10 0.29 16.00
CA ALA A 71 -2.89 -0.85 16.88
C ALA A 71 -3.35 -2.17 16.22
N ALA A 72 -4.50 -2.19 15.56
CA ALA A 72 -4.97 -3.37 14.84
C ALA A 72 -4.05 -3.73 13.67
N ALA A 73 -3.59 -2.74 12.91
CA ALA A 73 -2.61 -2.95 11.84
C ALA A 73 -1.26 -3.44 12.38
N ALA A 74 -0.80 -2.91 13.52
CA ALA A 74 0.44 -3.32 14.16
C ALA A 74 0.38 -4.76 14.69
N ALA A 75 -0.70 -5.13 15.36
CA ALA A 75 -0.94 -6.50 15.82
C ALA A 75 -0.97 -7.48 14.63
N TYR A 76 -1.57 -7.09 13.51
CA TYR A 76 -1.53 -7.88 12.28
C TYR A 76 -0.10 -8.02 11.73
N ASN A 77 0.66 -6.92 11.65
CA ASN A 77 2.04 -6.92 11.17
C ASN A 77 3.00 -7.73 12.07
N GLN A 78 2.67 -7.88 13.35
CA GLN A 78 3.42 -8.70 14.30
C GLN A 78 3.04 -10.19 14.24
N ASN A 79 1.99 -10.56 13.51
CA ASN A 79 1.55 -11.94 13.40
C ASN A 79 2.63 -12.77 12.68
N PRO A 80 3.03 -13.94 13.22
CA PRO A 80 4.04 -14.81 12.58
C PRO A 80 3.64 -15.29 11.18
N ASN A 81 2.35 -15.28 10.85
CA ASN A 81 1.86 -15.63 9.51
C ASN A 81 2.01 -14.49 8.49
N VAL A 82 2.44 -13.31 8.93
CA VAL A 82 2.62 -12.12 8.11
C VAL A 82 4.11 -11.86 7.90
N PRO A 83 4.56 -11.59 6.66
CA PRO A 83 5.96 -11.28 6.37
C PRO A 83 6.47 -10.12 7.22
N ARG A 84 7.60 -10.34 7.90
CA ARG A 84 8.24 -9.30 8.70
C ARG A 84 8.79 -8.20 7.79
N GLY A 85 8.73 -6.96 8.26
CA GLY A 85 9.16 -5.78 7.51
C GLY A 85 8.02 -5.01 6.84
N GLY A 86 6.78 -5.47 6.99
CA GLY A 86 5.61 -4.72 6.54
C GLY A 86 5.53 -3.33 7.16
N GLN A 87 5.14 -2.34 6.36
CA GLN A 87 4.99 -0.94 6.76
C GLN A 87 3.50 -0.61 6.95
N ILE A 88 3.15 -0.03 8.09
CA ILE A 88 1.78 0.45 8.31
C ILE A 88 1.62 1.79 7.60
N ARG A 89 0.61 1.90 6.74
CA ARG A 89 0.25 3.12 6.00
C ARG A 89 -1.22 3.45 6.22
N SER A 90 -1.55 4.75 6.21
CA SER A 90 -2.95 5.16 6.21
C SER A 90 -3.53 5.04 4.80
N ALA A 91 -4.84 4.78 4.70
CA ALA A 91 -5.55 4.80 3.43
C ALA A 91 -5.42 6.17 2.74
N ARG A 92 -5.32 7.26 3.52
CA ARG A 92 -5.03 8.61 3.01
C ARG A 92 -3.68 8.68 2.29
N TYR A 93 -2.61 8.18 2.91
CA TYR A 93 -1.29 8.16 2.29
C TYR A 93 -1.29 7.36 0.98
N MET A 94 -1.95 6.20 0.96
CA MET A 94 -2.09 5.39 -0.25
C MET A 94 -2.81 6.16 -1.37
N LYS A 95 -3.89 6.88 -1.05
CA LYS A 95 -4.61 7.72 -2.02
C LYS A 95 -3.74 8.80 -2.66
N GLU A 96 -2.85 9.41 -1.86
CA GLU A 96 -1.90 10.43 -2.34
C GLU A 96 -0.83 9.84 -3.27
N GLN A 97 -0.71 8.52 -3.37
CA GLN A 97 0.31 7.82 -4.16
C GLN A 97 -0.30 7.07 -5.36
N PHE A 98 -1.56 7.38 -5.73
CA PHE A 98 -2.23 6.81 -6.90
C PHE A 98 -1.91 7.50 -8.21
N THR A 99 -1.25 8.65 -8.15
CA THR A 99 -0.71 9.37 -9.30
C THR A 99 0.72 9.80 -9.01
N PRO A 100 1.59 9.85 -10.03
CA PRO A 100 2.97 10.30 -9.85
C PRO A 100 3.04 11.75 -9.35
N GLU A 101 2.19 12.64 -9.86
CA GLU A 101 2.14 14.05 -9.44
C GLU A 101 1.82 14.19 -7.93
N SER A 102 0.86 13.42 -7.43
CA SER A 102 0.52 13.45 -5.99
C SER A 102 1.60 12.81 -5.12
N ALA A 103 2.27 11.77 -5.63
CA ALA A 103 3.39 11.12 -4.96
C ALA A 103 4.56 12.09 -4.77
N ASP A 104 4.93 12.82 -5.83
CA ASP A 104 5.97 13.85 -5.82
C ASP A 104 5.59 15.02 -4.92
N ALA A 105 4.36 15.53 -5.03
CA ALA A 105 3.88 16.61 -4.18
C ALA A 105 3.90 16.24 -2.68
N TYR A 106 3.57 14.98 -2.35
CA TYR A 106 3.68 14.49 -0.97
C TYR A 106 5.12 14.44 -0.49
N ALA A 107 6.06 13.97 -1.32
CA ALA A 107 7.47 13.93 -0.97
C ALA A 107 8.07 15.32 -0.79
N GLN A 108 7.72 16.27 -1.68
CA GLN A 108 8.13 17.67 -1.59
C GLN A 108 7.62 18.30 -0.29
N LYS A 109 6.32 18.15 0.04
CA LYS A 109 5.76 18.62 1.32
C LYS A 109 6.47 18.04 2.55
N ARG A 110 6.89 16.78 2.49
CA ARG A 110 7.62 16.13 3.59
C ARG A 110 9.05 16.63 3.73
N GLN A 111 9.70 17.01 2.62
CA GLN A 111 11.02 17.63 2.64
C GLN A 111 10.95 19.08 3.12
N GLU A 112 9.92 19.82 2.72
CA GLU A 112 9.70 21.21 3.12
C GLU A 112 9.43 21.34 4.62
N ASN A 113 8.59 20.48 5.21
CA ASN A 113 8.33 20.46 6.66
C ASN A 113 9.54 20.00 7.52
N LYS A 114 10.65 19.59 6.90
CA LYS A 114 11.89 19.22 7.59
C LYS A 114 12.93 20.35 7.61
N ARG A 115 12.66 21.46 6.93
CA ARG A 115 13.48 22.68 6.94
C ARG A 115 12.92 23.67 7.96
#